data_AF-G5JXC2-F1
#
_entry.id   AF-G5JXC2-F1
#
_cell.length_a   1.000
_cell.length_b   1.000
_cell.length_c   1.000
_cell.angle_alpha   90.00
_cell.angle_beta   90.00
_cell.angle_gamma   90.00
#
_symmetry.space_group_name_H-M   'P 1'
#
loop_
_entity.id
_entity.type
_entity.pdbx_description
1 polymer ?
#
loop_
_entity_poly.entity_id
_entity_poly.type
_entity_poly.pdbx_seq_one_letter_code
_entity_poly.pdbx_strand_id
1 'polypeptide(L)'
;MKYKIIGKILPYFKELVGLDSSITDVAVFEEGLKKHLVKQNHKDVLIYFDKIAEIISKPDYVGINPKEKTESMELIKRYDTNILLALKVDRKNDCYYIPTMYTVSEYKVKQRLYSGRLKKVDRLFKE
;
A
#
# COMPACT_ATOMS: atom_id res chain seq x y z
N MET A 1 21.17 -6.61 -4.49
CA MET A 1 19.76 -6.17 -4.37
C MET A 1 19.76 -4.83 -3.68
N LYS A 2 19.29 -3.77 -4.32
CA LYS A 2 19.27 -2.43 -3.71
C LYS A 2 17.83 -2.01 -3.50
N TYR A 3 17.43 -1.94 -2.22
CA TYR A 3 16.20 -1.26 -1.84
C TYR A 3 16.41 0.24 -2.00
N LYS A 4 15.38 0.92 -2.50
CA LYS A 4 15.34 2.38 -2.64
C LYS A 4 14.18 2.89 -1.81
N ILE A 5 14.43 3.86 -0.93
CA ILE A 5 13.36 4.59 -0.23
C ILE A 5 12.61 5.45 -1.25
N ILE A 6 11.29 5.33 -1.28
CA ILE A 6 10.43 6.00 -2.27
C ILE A 6 9.27 6.78 -1.65
N GLY A 7 9.12 6.72 -0.34
CA GLY A 7 8.08 7.46 0.37
C GLY A 7 8.09 7.15 1.86
N LYS A 8 7.16 7.78 2.58
CA LYS A 8 6.93 7.58 4.00
C LYS A 8 5.44 7.43 4.28
N ILE A 9 5.10 6.58 5.24
CA ILE A 9 3.75 6.45 5.76
C ILE A 9 3.50 7.56 6.77
N LEU A 10 2.45 8.33 6.53
CA LEU A 10 1.98 9.35 7.46
C LEU A 10 1.44 8.69 8.74
N PRO A 11 1.73 9.22 9.94
CA PRO A 11 1.22 8.69 11.20
C PRO A 11 -0.30 8.50 11.20
N TYR A 12 -1.05 9.48 10.70
CA TYR A 12 -2.51 9.41 10.54
C TYR A 12 -3.00 8.15 9.78
N PHE A 13 -2.27 7.67 8.77
CA PHE A 13 -2.68 6.45 8.06
C PHE A 13 -2.64 5.22 8.96
N LYS A 14 -1.68 5.17 9.89
CA LYS A 14 -1.53 4.10 10.86
C LYS A 14 -2.60 4.18 11.93
N GLU A 15 -2.89 5.39 12.42
CA GLU A 15 -3.96 5.65 13.39
C GLU A 15 -5.31 5.16 12.88
N LEU A 16 -5.64 5.43 11.61
CA LEU A 16 -6.89 4.96 10.99
C LEU A 16 -7.08 3.44 11.08
N VAL A 17 -5.98 2.68 11.02
CA VAL A 17 -6.00 1.21 11.00
C VAL A 17 -5.52 0.57 12.30
N GLY A 18 -5.24 1.37 13.33
CA GLY A 18 -4.80 0.90 14.64
C GLY A 18 -3.39 0.31 14.67
N LEU A 19 -2.45 0.85 13.86
CA LEU A 19 -1.03 0.48 13.91
C LEU A 19 -0.23 1.49 14.75
N ASP A 20 0.63 0.99 15.63
CA ASP A 20 1.42 1.79 16.60
C ASP A 20 2.94 1.76 16.32
N SER A 21 3.35 1.20 15.19
CA SER A 21 4.76 1.10 14.82
C SER A 21 5.36 2.47 14.47
N SER A 22 6.59 2.72 14.91
CA SER A 22 7.38 3.91 14.56
C SER A 22 7.90 3.88 13.11
N ILE A 23 7.87 2.72 12.45
CA ILE A 23 8.43 2.52 11.09
C ILE A 23 7.63 3.33 10.09
N THR A 24 8.26 4.28 9.38
CA THR A 24 7.56 5.14 8.40
C THR A 24 8.08 4.96 6.99
N ASP A 25 9.37 4.70 6.81
CA ASP A 25 9.97 4.63 5.49
C ASP A 25 9.41 3.47 4.66
N VAL A 26 9.16 3.73 3.38
CA VAL A 26 8.73 2.73 2.40
C VAL A 26 9.83 2.54 1.37
N ALA A 27 10.29 1.30 1.26
CA ALA A 27 11.32 0.87 0.33
C ALA A 27 10.75 -0.01 -0.79
N VAL A 28 11.34 0.12 -1.98
CA VAL A 28 11.04 -0.75 -3.11
C VAL A 28 12.31 -1.41 -3.62
N PHE A 29 12.18 -2.69 -3.99
CA PHE A 29 13.14 -3.37 -4.87
C PHE A 29 12.50 -3.50 -6.25
N GLU A 30 12.76 -2.54 -7.14
CA GLU A 30 11.97 -2.36 -8.36
C GLU A 30 11.99 -3.58 -9.28
N GLU A 31 13.17 -4.16 -9.54
CA GLU A 31 13.29 -5.36 -10.39
C GLU A 31 12.55 -6.55 -9.80
N GLY A 32 12.65 -6.73 -8.47
CA GLY A 32 11.97 -7.81 -7.76
C GLY A 32 10.45 -7.65 -7.81
N LEU A 33 9.97 -6.41 -7.60
CA LEU A 33 8.55 -6.11 -7.68
C LEU A 33 8.02 -6.35 -9.10
N LYS A 34 8.66 -5.80 -10.14
CA LYS A 34 8.24 -6.02 -11.54
C LYS A 34 8.19 -7.50 -11.90
N LYS A 35 9.22 -8.27 -11.53
CA LYS A 35 9.26 -9.74 -11.73
C LYS A 35 8.10 -10.44 -11.01
N HIS A 36 7.80 -10.03 -9.77
CA HIS A 36 6.69 -10.59 -8.99
C HIS A 36 5.34 -10.28 -9.65
N LEU A 37 5.10 -9.04 -10.08
CA LEU A 37 3.86 -8.61 -10.73
C LEU A 37 3.58 -9.42 -12.00
N VAL A 38 4.59 -9.60 -12.85
CA VAL A 38 4.46 -10.42 -14.07
C VAL A 38 4.15 -11.87 -13.72
N LYS A 39 4.85 -12.45 -12.73
CA LYS A 39 4.65 -13.83 -12.28
C LYS A 39 3.25 -14.08 -11.71
N GLN A 40 2.66 -13.10 -11.01
CA GLN A 40 1.32 -13.18 -10.44
C GLN A 40 0.20 -12.76 -11.42
N ASN A 41 0.54 -12.53 -12.69
CA ASN A 41 -0.40 -12.04 -13.70
C ASN A 41 -1.04 -10.67 -13.37
N HIS A 42 -0.31 -9.81 -12.66
CA HIS A 42 -0.66 -8.42 -12.33
C HIS A 42 0.06 -7.43 -13.27
N LYS A 43 0.09 -7.73 -14.57
CA LYS A 43 0.85 -6.95 -15.56
C LYS A 43 0.17 -5.62 -15.88
N ASP A 44 -1.15 -5.60 -15.74
CA ASP A 44 -2.04 -4.46 -15.96
C ASP A 44 -1.65 -3.25 -15.10
N VAL A 45 -1.08 -3.47 -13.92
CA VAL A 45 -0.68 -2.39 -13.03
C VAL A 45 0.70 -1.80 -13.32
N LEU A 46 1.47 -2.36 -14.26
CA LEU A 46 2.80 -1.83 -14.59
C LEU A 46 2.75 -0.39 -15.13
N ILE A 47 1.63 0.02 -15.73
CA ILE A 47 1.42 1.40 -16.20
C ILE A 47 1.33 2.42 -15.06
N TYR A 48 1.09 1.97 -13.82
CA TYR A 48 1.02 2.81 -12.62
C TYR A 48 2.31 2.71 -11.77
N PHE A 49 3.37 2.07 -12.27
CA PHE A 49 4.58 1.83 -11.47
C PHE A 49 5.31 3.13 -11.09
N ASP A 50 5.29 4.14 -11.96
CA ASP A 50 5.80 5.49 -11.69
C ASP A 50 4.95 6.26 -10.66
N LYS A 51 3.70 5.81 -10.42
CA LYS A 51 2.77 6.42 -9.46
C LYS A 51 2.90 5.87 -8.05
N ILE A 52 3.75 4.88 -7.78
CA ILE A 52 3.86 4.26 -6.45
C ILE A 52 4.09 5.31 -5.34
N ALA A 53 4.95 6.31 -5.58
CA ALA A 53 5.18 7.39 -4.61
C ALA A 53 3.92 8.26 -4.36
N GLU A 54 3.09 8.46 -5.38
CA GLU A 54 1.79 9.13 -5.24
C GLU A 54 0.81 8.28 -4.42
N ILE A 55 0.74 6.97 -4.69
CA ILE A 55 -0.12 6.03 -3.93
C ILE A 55 0.27 6.01 -2.45
N ILE A 56 1.58 6.05 -2.15
CA ILE A 56 2.09 6.11 -0.78
C ILE A 56 1.69 7.41 -0.08
N SER A 57 1.84 8.54 -0.75
CA SER A 57 1.63 9.86 -0.14
C SER A 57 0.17 10.31 -0.09
N LYS A 58 -0.65 9.86 -1.05
CA LYS A 58 -2.03 10.32 -1.23
C LYS A 58 -2.98 9.16 -1.59
N PRO A 59 -3.04 8.07 -0.80
CA PRO A 59 -4.04 7.03 -1.02
C PRO A 59 -5.45 7.60 -0.81
N ASP A 60 -6.45 6.99 -1.45
CA ASP A 60 -7.86 7.29 -1.18
C ASP A 60 -8.41 6.41 -0.04
N TYR A 61 -7.84 5.21 0.13
CA TYR A 61 -8.15 4.31 1.25
C TYR A 61 -6.88 3.68 1.82
N VAL A 62 -6.92 3.41 3.12
CA VAL A 62 -5.92 2.61 3.83
C VAL A 62 -6.60 1.44 4.52
N GLY A 63 -5.88 0.35 4.75
CA GLY A 63 -6.45 -0.81 5.43
C GLY A 63 -5.41 -1.81 5.89
N ILE A 64 -5.92 -2.89 6.47
CA ILE A 64 -5.11 -4.00 6.96
C ILE A 64 -5.64 -5.31 6.40
N ASN A 65 -4.73 -6.24 6.14
CA ASN A 65 -5.11 -7.61 5.84
C ASN A 65 -5.10 -8.43 7.15
N PRO A 66 -6.27 -8.79 7.71
CA PRO A 66 -6.35 -9.50 9.00
C PRO A 66 -5.75 -10.91 8.94
N LYS A 67 -5.44 -11.43 7.73
CA LYS A 67 -4.78 -12.73 7.55
C LYS A 67 -3.27 -12.65 7.64
N GLU A 68 -2.68 -11.46 7.56
CA GLU A 68 -1.24 -11.29 7.67
C GLU A 68 -0.81 -11.35 9.13
N LYS A 69 0.16 -12.22 9.42
CA LYS A 69 0.71 -12.39 10.78
C LYS A 69 1.72 -11.31 11.14
N THR A 70 2.30 -10.68 10.12
CA THR A 70 3.20 -9.55 10.28
C THR A 70 2.44 -8.26 10.05
N GLU A 71 2.90 -7.19 10.70
CA GLU A 71 2.42 -5.85 10.40
C GLU A 71 2.47 -5.57 8.90
N SER A 72 1.33 -5.17 8.36
CA SER A 72 1.13 -4.91 6.95
C SER A 72 0.05 -3.85 6.78
N MET A 73 0.11 -3.15 5.65
CA MET A 73 -0.88 -2.13 5.31
C MET A 73 -1.24 -2.25 3.83
N GLU A 74 -2.50 -2.02 3.50
CA GLU A 74 -2.99 -1.90 2.14
C GLU A 74 -3.27 -0.42 1.85
N LEU A 75 -2.70 0.11 0.77
CA LEU A 75 -2.99 1.43 0.26
C LEU A 75 -3.78 1.28 -1.03
N ILE A 76 -4.90 1.99 -1.18
CA ILE A 76 -5.68 2.00 -2.42
C ILE A 76 -5.76 3.41 -2.97
N LYS A 77 -5.42 3.56 -4.25
CA LYS A 77 -5.60 4.78 -5.02
C LYS A 77 -6.57 4.53 -6.16
N ARG A 78 -7.52 5.46 -6.36
CA ARG A 78 -8.48 5.40 -7.46
C ARG A 78 -7.95 6.19 -8.66
N TYR A 79 -7.83 5.50 -9.78
CA TYR A 79 -7.66 6.08 -11.12
C TYR A 79 -8.89 5.67 -11.95
N ASP A 80 -8.70 5.25 -13.20
CA ASP A 80 -9.74 4.57 -13.98
C ASP A 80 -10.07 3.19 -13.38
N THR A 81 -9.09 2.58 -12.72
CA THR A 81 -9.23 1.38 -11.90
C THR A 81 -8.75 1.64 -10.48
N ASN A 82 -9.18 0.82 -9.52
CA ASN A 82 -8.66 0.91 -8.16
C ASN A 82 -7.37 0.10 -8.07
N ILE A 83 -6.27 0.75 -7.69
CA ILE A 83 -4.95 0.13 -7.55
C ILE A 83 -4.66 -0.06 -6.07
N LEU A 84 -4.44 -1.32 -5.67
CA LEU A 84 -4.00 -1.68 -4.33
C LEU A 84 -2.49 -1.89 -4.33
N LEU A 85 -1.81 -1.19 -3.44
CA LEU A 85 -0.39 -1.37 -3.11
C LEU A 85 -0.30 -2.00 -1.71
N ALA A 86 0.30 -3.18 -1.61
CA ALA A 86 0.50 -3.83 -0.33
C ALA A 86 1.87 -3.44 0.25
N LEU A 87 1.92 -3.23 1.56
CA LEU A 87 3.12 -2.94 2.34
C LEU A 87 3.28 -4.00 3.43
N LYS A 88 4.51 -4.45 3.66
CA LYS A 88 4.86 -5.37 4.75
C LYS A 88 6.08 -4.85 5.49
N VAL A 89 6.07 -5.00 6.81
CA VAL A 89 7.21 -4.59 7.63
C VAL A 89 8.44 -5.46 7.33
N ASP A 90 9.59 -4.82 7.17
CA ASP A 90 10.91 -5.43 7.19
C ASP A 90 11.67 -4.89 8.40
N ARG A 91 11.58 -5.61 9.51
CA ARG A 91 12.21 -5.22 10.79
C ARG A 91 13.74 -5.19 10.70
N LYS A 92 14.35 -5.88 9.75
CA LYS A 92 15.81 -5.89 9.58
C LYS A 92 16.30 -4.57 8.98
N ASN A 93 15.51 -4.02 8.07
CA ASN A 93 15.83 -2.78 7.35
C ASN A 93 15.05 -1.57 7.88
N ASP A 94 14.33 -1.73 9.00
CA ASP A 94 13.51 -0.71 9.66
C ASP A 94 12.59 0.09 8.71
N CYS A 95 11.98 -0.62 7.76
CA CYS A 95 11.11 -0.02 6.73
C CYS A 95 9.94 -0.93 6.37
N TYR A 96 8.94 -0.38 5.68
CA TYR A 96 8.01 -1.17 4.91
C TYR A 96 8.62 -1.50 3.54
N TYR A 97 8.44 -2.72 3.06
CA TYR A 97 8.70 -3.07 1.67
C TYR A 97 7.41 -3.35 0.91
N ILE A 98 7.47 -3.24 -0.41
CA ILE A 98 6.34 -3.49 -1.31
C ILE A 98 6.43 -4.92 -1.88
N PRO A 99 5.65 -5.89 -1.36
CA PRO A 99 5.60 -7.23 -1.95
C PRO A 99 4.81 -7.28 -3.26
N THR A 100 3.77 -6.46 -3.43
CA THR A 100 2.86 -6.57 -4.57
C THR A 100 2.02 -5.31 -4.78
N MET A 101 1.47 -5.20 -5.99
CA MET A 101 0.49 -4.20 -6.43
C MET A 101 -0.48 -4.88 -7.40
N TYR A 102 -1.77 -4.55 -7.38
CA TYR A 102 -2.75 -5.13 -8.31
C TYR A 102 -4.04 -4.32 -8.38
N THR A 103 -4.82 -4.53 -9.45
CA THR A 103 -6.17 -3.97 -9.57
C THR A 103 -7.14 -4.66 -8.63
N VAL A 104 -7.99 -3.87 -7.98
CA VAL A 104 -9.07 -4.37 -7.12
C VAL A 104 -10.42 -3.87 -7.64
N SER A 105 -11.41 -4.76 -7.69
CA SER A 105 -12.73 -4.38 -8.17
C SER A 105 -13.43 -3.44 -7.20
N GLU A 106 -14.27 -2.54 -7.74
CA GLU A 106 -15.09 -1.62 -6.94
C GLU A 106 -15.94 -2.38 -5.91
N TYR A 107 -16.50 -3.54 -6.28
CA TYR A 107 -17.22 -4.41 -5.36
C TYR A 107 -16.36 -4.82 -4.15
N LYS A 108 -15.10 -5.23 -4.37
CA LYS A 108 -14.19 -5.62 -3.28
C LYS A 108 -13.82 -4.42 -2.40
N VAL A 109 -13.64 -3.23 -2.99
CA VAL A 109 -13.41 -1.99 -2.23
C VAL A 109 -14.60 -1.69 -1.32
N LYS A 110 -15.82 -1.68 -1.87
CA LYS A 110 -17.06 -1.47 -1.10
C LYS A 110 -17.24 -2.48 0.03
N GLN A 111 -17.01 -3.77 -0.23
CA GLN A 111 -17.08 -4.83 0.78
C GLN A 111 -16.05 -4.63 1.91
N ARG A 112 -14.83 -4.23 1.58
CA ARG A 112 -13.79 -3.97 2.58
C ARG A 112 -14.06 -2.70 3.39
N LEU A 113 -14.66 -1.68 2.79
CA LEU A 113 -15.17 -0.50 3.50
C LEU A 113 -16.29 -0.88 4.46
N TYR A 114 -17.28 -1.64 3.98
CA TYR A 114 -18.41 -2.11 4.79
C TYR A 114 -17.96 -2.94 6.00
N SER A 115 -16.99 -3.83 5.81
CA SER A 115 -16.41 -4.64 6.90
C SER A 115 -15.41 -3.89 7.79
N GLY A 116 -15.13 -2.62 7.51
CA GLY A 116 -14.17 -1.81 8.25
C GLY A 116 -12.70 -2.15 8.02
N ARG A 117 -12.39 -3.09 7.12
CA ARG A 117 -11.02 -3.48 6.72
C ARG A 117 -10.30 -2.40 5.93
N LEU A 118 -11.05 -1.56 5.22
CA LEU A 118 -10.57 -0.32 4.63
C LEU A 118 -11.19 0.86 5.37
N LYS A 119 -10.41 1.93 5.48
CA LYS A 119 -10.79 3.25 5.98
C LYS A 119 -10.52 4.26 4.88
N LYS A 120 -11.42 5.23 4.76
CA LYS A 120 -11.24 6.34 3.83
C LYS A 120 -10.21 7.30 4.39
N VAL A 121 -9.32 7.78 3.52
CA VAL A 121 -8.39 8.85 3.85
C VAL A 121 -9.08 10.18 3.61
N ASP A 122 -9.39 10.89 4.68
CA ASP A 122 -9.97 12.22 4.58
C ASP A 122 -8.85 13.25 4.40
N ARG A 123 -8.85 13.92 3.24
CA ARG A 123 -7.80 14.88 2.83
C ARG A 123 -7.80 16.20 3.62
N LEU A 124 -8.55 16.26 4.73
CA LEU A 124 -8.74 17.48 5.53
C LEU A 124 -7.64 17.69 6.57
N PHE A 125 -6.82 16.66 6.87
CA PHE A 125 -5.64 16.82 7.72
C PHE A 125 -4.46 17.30 6.86
N LYS A 126 -4.48 18.61 6.56
CA LYS A 126 -3.26 19.36 6.25
C LYS A 126 -2.85 20.08 7.54
N GLU A 127 -1.81 19.59 8.18
CA GLU A 127 -0.97 20.38 9.08
C GLU A 127 0.43 20.44 8.48
#